data_AF-A0A7V9FD35-F1
#
_entry.id   AF-A0A7V9FD35-F1
#
_cell.length_a   1.000
_cell.length_b   1.000
_cell.length_c   1.000
_cell.angle_alpha   90.00
_cell.angle_beta   90.00
_cell.angle_gamma   90.00
#
_symmetry.space_group_name_H-M   'P 1'
#
loop_
_entity.id
_entity.type
_entity.pdbx_description
1 polymer ?
#
loop_
_entity_poly.entity_id
_entity_poly.type
_entity_poly.pdbx_seq_one_letter_code
_entity_poly.pdbx_strand_id
1 'polypeptide(L)'
;MALGLLPLVLLAGVLALIVITDAGLGDRTTPPIEELNVQRVTLPEPGRIVLDVVNDGPDPITIAQVLVDDAYWSHEIDGDRTLGRLESTTITIPYPWVEGEAHAIALVSGTGVVFDAEVPVALESPKTDSGTFARFALIGFYVGVIPVALGLLWYPFMRRLGDTGMHFILALTIGLLVFLAVDMFGEAQETALAVPHAFEGPLLVPIVALLTFLLLMTISSRKPDQPPHGLGLAYRIALGIGLHNLGEGLAIGTAFALGEVALGVFLILGFTLHNVTEGVGIAAPIVHERPALSNFVWLALLAGGPAILGVWIGAFVFSPLWATVFLAIGIGAIAQVIVEVGRIIVRGAERRDKPALDWSTMGGITAGIAIMYATALVVAA
;
A
#
# COMPACT_ATOMS: atom_id res chain seq x y z
N MET A 1 35.32 2.65 -22.92
CA MET A 1 35.06 2.80 -21.47
C MET A 1 35.47 4.17 -20.94
N ALA A 2 36.71 4.65 -21.16
CA ALA A 2 37.16 5.96 -20.68
C ALA A 2 36.37 7.18 -21.22
N LEU A 3 35.98 7.16 -22.51
CA LEU A 3 35.13 8.21 -23.12
C LEU A 3 33.70 8.28 -22.53
N GLY A 4 33.22 7.19 -21.92
CA GLY A 4 31.90 7.15 -21.27
C GLY A 4 31.89 7.81 -19.88
N LEU A 5 33.06 7.98 -19.26
CA LEU A 5 33.21 8.69 -17.99
C LEU A 5 33.37 10.20 -18.17
N LEU A 6 33.76 10.65 -19.37
CA LEU A 6 33.98 12.08 -19.66
C LEU A 6 32.73 12.94 -19.37
N PRO A 7 31.50 12.57 -19.76
CA PRO A 7 30.31 13.34 -19.39
C PRO A 7 30.07 13.40 -17.88
N LEU A 8 30.36 12.33 -17.13
CA LEU A 8 30.19 12.29 -15.67
C LEU A 8 31.23 13.17 -14.96
N VAL A 9 32.48 13.17 -15.44
CA VAL A 9 33.54 14.04 -14.92
C VAL A 9 33.26 15.52 -15.23
N LEU A 10 32.79 15.82 -16.44
CA LEU A 10 32.37 17.18 -16.80
C LEU A 10 31.17 17.63 -15.98
N LEU A 11 30.17 16.76 -15.77
CA LEU A 11 29.03 17.02 -14.91
C LEU A 11 29.47 17.30 -13.47
N ALA A 12 30.36 16.47 -12.91
CA ALA A 12 30.92 16.70 -11.58
C ALA A 12 31.68 18.03 -11.49
N GLY A 13 32.44 18.40 -12.54
CA GLY A 13 33.11 19.70 -12.62
C GLY A 13 32.15 20.89 -12.68
N VAL A 14 31.06 20.78 -13.45
CA VAL A 14 30.00 21.79 -13.52
C VAL A 14 29.27 21.90 -12.18
N LEU A 15 28.90 20.79 -11.55
CA LEU A 15 28.26 20.79 -10.23
C LEU A 15 29.17 21.41 -9.16
N ALA A 16 30.46 21.07 -9.16
CA ALA A 16 31.44 21.69 -8.25
C ALA A 16 31.56 23.19 -8.50
N LEU A 17 31.59 23.64 -9.75
CA LEU A 17 31.61 25.06 -10.09
C LEU A 17 30.35 25.77 -9.59
N ILE A 18 29.17 25.16 -9.77
CA ILE A 18 27.90 25.69 -9.26
C ILE A 18 27.96 25.84 -7.73
N VAL A 19 28.38 24.81 -6.99
CA VAL A 19 28.48 24.88 -5.52
C VAL A 19 29.48 25.94 -5.06
N ILE A 20 30.66 26.00 -5.68
CA ILE A 20 31.73 26.96 -5.30
C ILE A 20 31.32 28.41 -5.61
N THR A 21 30.56 28.63 -6.69
CA THR A 21 30.11 29.96 -7.11
C THR A 21 28.76 30.36 -6.52
N ASP A 22 28.17 29.49 -5.70
CA ASP A 22 26.78 29.61 -5.23
C ASP A 22 25.80 29.85 -6.39
N ALA A 23 25.99 29.10 -7.48
CA ALA A 23 25.32 29.25 -8.78
C ALA A 23 25.40 30.67 -9.38
N GLY A 24 26.34 31.51 -8.93
CA GLY A 24 26.44 32.92 -9.30
C GLY A 24 25.41 33.83 -8.61
N LEU A 25 24.74 33.36 -7.55
CA LEU A 25 23.68 34.08 -6.84
C LEU A 25 24.22 35.01 -5.73
N GLY A 26 25.43 34.76 -5.21
CA GLY A 26 26.08 35.56 -4.16
C GLY A 26 25.38 35.47 -2.79
N ASP A 27 25.81 36.27 -1.81
CA ASP A 27 25.17 36.36 -0.48
C ASP A 27 23.77 36.99 -0.57
N ARG A 28 22.80 36.25 -1.09
CA ARG A 28 21.39 36.54 -0.91
C ARG A 28 20.94 35.82 0.34
N THR A 29 20.63 36.58 1.38
CA THR A 29 19.87 36.10 2.55
C THR A 29 18.44 35.77 2.11
N THR A 30 18.28 34.67 1.38
CA THR A 30 16.97 34.08 1.15
C THR A 30 16.42 33.61 2.49
N PRO A 31 15.12 33.83 2.77
CA PRO A 31 14.48 33.20 3.93
C PRO A 31 14.75 31.68 3.88
N PRO A 32 15.00 31.03 5.03
CA PRO A 32 15.17 29.58 5.07
C PRO A 32 13.92 28.90 4.53
N ILE A 33 14.12 27.85 3.74
CA ILE A 33 13.04 27.01 3.26
C ILE A 33 12.81 25.95 4.33
N GLU A 34 11.84 26.22 5.20
CA GLU A 34 11.46 25.33 6.28
C GLU A 34 10.26 24.47 5.86
N GLU A 35 10.46 23.16 5.75
CA GLU A 35 9.40 22.18 5.53
C GLU A 35 9.52 21.10 6.62
N LEU A 36 8.52 21.01 7.49
CA LEU A 36 8.45 20.00 8.55
C LEU A 36 7.30 19.05 8.24
N ASN A 37 7.61 17.76 8.12
CA ASN A 37 6.62 16.72 7.88
C ASN A 37 6.33 15.98 9.20
N VAL A 38 5.05 15.96 9.62
CA VAL A 38 4.60 15.17 10.76
C VAL A 38 4.29 13.77 10.28
N GLN A 39 5.15 12.82 10.61
CA GLN A 39 5.05 11.44 10.13
C GLN A 39 3.96 10.66 10.86
N ARG A 40 3.76 10.96 12.14
CA ARG A 40 2.82 10.22 13.00
C ARG A 40 2.43 11.03 14.22
N VAL A 41 1.16 10.92 14.62
CA VAL A 41 0.65 11.40 15.91
C VAL A 41 0.09 10.21 16.68
N THR A 42 0.48 10.05 17.94
CA THR A 42 0.01 8.97 18.82
C THR A 42 -0.44 9.48 20.17
N LEU A 43 -1.39 8.78 20.77
CA LEU A 43 -1.96 9.03 22.09
C LEU A 43 -1.67 7.82 22.97
N PRO A 44 -0.42 7.63 23.44
CA PRO A 44 0.01 6.38 24.07
C PRO A 44 -0.66 6.10 25.42
N GLU A 45 -1.08 7.16 26.12
CA GLU A 45 -1.79 7.10 27.39
C GLU A 45 -2.63 8.38 27.59
N PRO A 46 -3.64 8.37 28.46
CA PRO A 46 -4.44 9.55 28.78
C PRO A 46 -3.56 10.73 29.21
N GLY A 47 -3.80 11.90 28.63
CA GLY A 47 -3.06 13.11 28.99
C GLY A 47 -1.72 13.30 28.27
N ARG A 48 -1.42 12.49 27.26
CA ARG A 48 -0.20 12.60 26.46
C ARG A 48 -0.47 12.48 24.97
N ILE A 49 0.06 13.42 24.20
CA ILE A 49 0.14 13.38 22.73
C ILE A 49 1.62 13.30 22.35
N VAL A 50 1.97 12.45 21.40
CA VAL A 50 3.35 12.27 20.91
C VAL A 50 3.37 12.39 19.40
N LEU A 51 4.22 13.27 18.87
CA LEU A 51 4.40 13.49 17.44
C LEU A 51 5.79 13.05 17.01
N ASP A 52 5.86 12.26 15.93
CA ASP A 52 7.11 11.95 15.24
C ASP A 52 7.22 12.87 14.02
N VAL A 53 8.28 13.68 13.97
CA VAL A 53 8.47 14.71 12.93
C VAL A 53 9.81 14.55 12.22
N VAL A 54 9.88 14.97 10.96
CA VAL A 54 11.12 15.03 10.17
C VAL A 54 11.25 16.39 9.47
N ASN A 55 12.47 16.93 9.44
CA ASN A 55 12.77 18.07 8.58
C ASN A 55 12.91 17.60 7.13
N ASP A 56 11.95 17.98 6.30
CA ASP A 56 11.87 17.67 4.88
C ASP A 56 12.50 18.77 4.01
N GLY A 57 12.71 19.94 4.59
CA GLY A 57 13.31 21.10 3.96
C GLY A 57 14.83 20.99 3.76
N PRO A 58 15.40 21.84 2.88
CA PRO A 58 16.85 21.91 2.69
C PRO A 58 17.58 22.58 3.86
N ASP A 59 16.91 23.47 4.59
CA ASP A 59 17.49 24.28 5.66
C ASP A 59 17.16 23.73 7.06
N PRO A 60 18.01 23.98 8.08
CA PRO A 60 17.71 23.56 9.45
C PRO A 60 16.48 24.25 10.02
N ILE A 61 15.65 23.51 10.76
CA ILE A 61 14.43 24.02 11.40
C ILE A 61 14.60 23.93 12.92
N THR A 62 14.40 25.04 13.63
CA THR A 62 14.33 25.03 15.10
C THR A 62 12.87 25.08 15.54
N ILE A 63 12.38 24.08 16.27
CA ILE A 63 11.01 24.06 16.82
C ILE A 63 10.98 24.92 18.08
N ALA A 64 10.18 26.00 18.07
CA ALA A 64 10.14 26.99 19.14
C ALA A 64 8.91 26.82 20.05
N GLN A 65 7.73 26.63 19.46
CA GLN A 65 6.46 26.57 20.19
C GLN A 65 5.56 25.48 19.63
N VAL A 66 4.62 25.03 20.47
CA VAL A 66 3.57 24.08 20.12
C VAL A 66 2.25 24.64 20.63
N LEU A 67 1.22 24.58 19.80
CA LEU A 67 -0.15 24.88 20.16
C LEU A 67 -0.99 23.61 20.06
N VAL A 68 -1.96 23.48 20.95
CA VAL A 68 -3.06 22.51 20.85
C VAL A 68 -4.36 23.29 21.00
N ASP A 69 -5.26 23.16 20.03
CA ASP A 69 -6.54 23.87 19.98
C ASP A 69 -6.39 25.40 20.18
N ASP A 70 -5.49 26.00 19.39
CA ASP A 70 -5.11 27.43 19.41
C ASP A 70 -4.49 27.94 20.73
N ALA A 71 -4.18 27.06 21.68
CA ALA A 71 -3.54 27.41 22.94
C ALA A 71 -2.08 26.96 22.99
N TYR A 72 -1.18 27.87 23.37
CA TYR A 72 0.23 27.52 23.63
C TYR A 72 0.34 26.50 24.77
N TRP A 73 1.08 25.43 24.52
CA TRP A 73 1.27 24.36 25.50
C TRP A 73 2.74 24.03 25.74
N SER A 74 3.03 23.50 26.93
CA SER A 74 4.35 22.95 27.22
C SER A 74 4.61 21.70 26.38
N HIS A 75 5.86 21.48 25.99
CA HIS A 75 6.27 20.31 25.22
C HIS A 75 7.71 19.92 25.57
N GLU A 76 8.04 18.67 25.32
CA GLU A 76 9.39 18.10 25.42
C GLU A 76 9.81 17.59 24.04
N ILE A 77 11.08 17.82 23.66
CA ILE A 77 11.67 17.33 22.41
C ILE A 77 12.80 16.38 22.78
N ASP A 78 12.84 15.21 22.18
CA ASP A 78 13.96 14.29 22.36
C ASP A 78 15.18 14.76 21.57
N GLY A 79 16.29 15.03 22.26
CA GLY A 79 17.52 15.54 21.64
C GLY A 79 17.55 17.06 21.41
N ASP A 80 18.04 17.47 20.23
CA ASP A 80 18.18 18.89 19.86
C ASP A 80 16.85 19.45 19.34
N ARG A 81 16.59 20.74 19.58
CA ARG A 81 15.42 21.46 19.06
C ARG A 81 15.62 21.90 17.62
N THR A 82 16.86 21.87 17.13
CA THR A 82 17.21 22.20 15.74
C THR A 82 17.42 20.91 14.95
N LEU A 83 16.61 20.72 13.91
CA LEU A 83 16.67 19.56 13.03
C LEU A 83 17.38 19.95 11.74
N GLY A 84 18.49 19.29 11.42
CA GLY A 84 19.09 19.30 10.10
C GLY A 84 18.22 18.60 9.06
N ARG A 85 18.59 18.70 7.78
CA ARG A 85 17.86 18.06 6.68
C ARG A 85 17.74 16.54 6.90
N LEU A 86 16.51 16.02 6.81
CA LEU A 86 16.12 14.62 7.05
C LEU A 86 16.39 14.11 8.47
N GLU A 87 16.72 14.98 9.41
CA GLU A 87 16.75 14.61 10.83
C GLU A 87 15.33 14.55 11.38
N SER A 88 15.11 13.60 12.28
CA SER A 88 13.82 13.36 12.92
C SER A 88 13.95 13.47 14.43
N THR A 89 12.85 13.84 15.07
CA THR A 89 12.73 13.87 16.53
C THR A 89 11.30 13.54 16.94
N THR A 90 11.13 13.24 18.22
CA THR A 90 9.83 13.02 18.84
C THR A 90 9.50 14.18 19.78
N ILE A 91 8.31 14.74 19.61
CA ILE A 91 7.77 15.82 20.44
C ILE A 91 6.68 15.24 21.34
N THR A 92 6.82 15.41 22.65
CA THR A 92 5.84 14.97 23.64
C THR A 92 5.11 16.17 24.23
N ILE A 93 3.77 16.13 24.19
CA ILE A 93 2.88 17.16 24.69
C ILE A 93 2.03 16.56 25.83
N PRO A 94 2.21 17.00 27.09
CA PRO A 94 1.37 16.57 28.21
C PRO A 94 0.01 17.28 28.18
N TYR A 95 -0.84 16.91 27.22
CA TYR A 95 -2.16 17.53 26.98
C TYR A 95 -3.30 16.61 27.46
N PRO A 96 -4.20 17.08 28.35
CA PRO A 96 -5.33 16.31 28.88
C PRO A 96 -6.47 16.15 27.87
N TRP A 97 -6.21 15.45 26.76
CA TRP A 97 -7.20 15.16 25.72
C TRP A 97 -8.39 14.36 26.26
N VAL A 98 -9.53 14.50 25.61
CA VAL A 98 -10.78 13.81 25.94
C VAL A 98 -11.10 12.80 24.85
N GLU A 99 -11.49 11.58 25.24
CA GLU A 99 -11.79 10.52 24.29
C GLU A 99 -12.90 10.92 23.31
N GLY A 100 -12.65 10.76 22.01
CA GLY A 100 -13.58 11.07 20.94
C GLY A 100 -13.58 12.53 20.47
N GLU A 101 -12.80 13.42 21.09
CA GLU A 101 -12.63 14.80 20.61
C GLU A 101 -11.57 14.90 19.51
N ALA A 102 -11.75 15.87 18.60
CA ALA A 102 -10.76 16.23 17.62
C ALA A 102 -9.82 17.29 18.21
N HIS A 103 -8.53 17.22 17.89
CA HIS A 103 -7.54 18.21 18.33
C HIS A 103 -6.69 18.71 17.16
N ALA A 104 -6.58 20.02 17.04
CA ALA A 104 -5.67 20.66 16.10
C ALA A 104 -4.33 20.95 16.81
N ILE A 105 -3.21 20.58 16.18
CA ILE A 105 -1.87 20.77 16.70
C ILE A 105 -1.10 21.65 15.72
N ALA A 106 -0.46 22.70 16.22
CA ALA A 106 0.38 23.56 15.38
C ALA A 106 1.79 23.67 15.96
N LEU A 107 2.79 23.33 15.15
CA LEU A 107 4.21 23.45 15.46
C LEU A 107 4.73 24.76 14.87
N VAL A 108 5.34 25.62 15.69
CA VAL A 108 5.85 26.93 15.25
C VAL A 108 7.38 26.92 15.28
N SER A 109 7.99 27.28 14.16
CA SER A 109 9.45 27.38 14.04
C SER A 109 10.01 28.63 14.72
N GLY A 110 11.33 28.69 14.87
CA GLY A 110 12.05 29.86 15.36
C GLY A 110 11.91 31.09 14.46
N THR A 111 11.53 30.92 13.20
CA THR A 111 11.24 32.02 12.26
C THR A 111 9.76 32.36 12.17
N GLY A 112 8.89 31.59 12.83
CA GLY A 112 7.44 31.82 12.90
C GLY A 112 6.63 31.09 11.82
N VAL A 113 7.23 30.17 11.07
CA VAL A 113 6.49 29.28 10.16
C VAL A 113 5.68 28.29 10.99
N VAL A 114 4.45 28.03 10.56
CA VAL A 114 3.51 27.13 11.24
C VAL A 114 3.35 25.85 10.43
N PHE A 115 3.44 24.70 11.11
CA PHE A 115 3.20 23.38 10.54
C PHE A 115 2.06 22.71 11.31
N ASP A 116 0.97 22.42 10.60
CA ASP A 116 -0.24 21.86 11.19
C ASP A 116 -0.21 20.32 11.22
N ALA A 117 -0.82 19.77 12.26
CA ALA A 117 -1.14 18.36 12.41
C ALA A 117 -2.49 18.22 13.11
N GLU A 118 -3.15 17.08 12.95
CA GLU A 118 -4.48 16.85 13.51
C GLU A 118 -4.55 15.48 14.17
N VAL A 119 -5.34 15.42 15.24
CA VAL A 119 -5.91 14.19 15.77
C VAL A 119 -7.42 14.25 15.47
N PRO A 120 -7.92 13.57 14.43
CA PRO A 120 -9.33 13.67 14.05
C PRO A 120 -10.27 13.12 15.12
N VAL A 121 -9.83 12.06 15.83
CA VAL A 121 -10.56 11.44 16.94
C VAL A 121 -9.54 10.96 17.97
N ALA A 122 -9.55 11.54 19.16
CA ALA A 122 -8.66 11.16 20.24
C ALA A 122 -9.06 9.79 20.83
N LEU A 123 -8.33 8.74 20.44
CA LEU A 123 -8.40 7.40 21.02
C LEU A 123 -7.01 6.96 21.45
N GLU A 124 -6.93 6.18 22.53
CA GLU A 124 -5.65 5.62 22.98
C GLU A 124 -5.05 4.74 21.87
N SER A 125 -3.82 5.04 21.48
CA SER A 125 -3.14 4.31 20.41
C SER A 125 -2.95 2.83 20.79
N PRO A 126 -2.94 1.91 19.82
CA PRO A 126 -2.84 0.48 20.08
C PRO A 126 -1.61 0.12 20.93
N LYS A 127 -1.84 -0.57 22.05
CA LYS A 127 -0.77 -1.05 22.94
C LYS A 127 -0.07 -2.25 22.32
N THR A 128 1.24 -2.32 22.53
CA THR A 128 2.09 -3.44 22.09
C THR A 128 1.98 -4.64 23.05
N ASP A 129 0.76 -5.09 23.33
CA ASP A 129 0.47 -6.24 24.18
C ASP A 129 -0.11 -7.43 23.40
N SER A 130 0.06 -8.64 23.94
CA SER A 130 -0.36 -9.88 23.27
C SER A 130 -1.85 -9.94 22.91
N GLY A 131 -2.71 -9.30 23.69
CA GLY A 131 -4.15 -9.25 23.43
C GLY A 131 -4.47 -8.41 22.21
N THR A 132 -3.85 -7.24 22.09
CA THR A 132 -3.99 -6.36 20.92
C THR A 132 -3.42 -7.01 19.66
N PHE A 133 -2.22 -7.61 19.74
CA PHE A 133 -1.66 -8.39 18.63
C PHE A 133 -2.60 -9.50 18.14
N ALA A 134 -3.21 -10.26 19.06
CA ALA A 134 -4.14 -11.33 18.71
C ALA A 134 -5.43 -10.80 18.06
N ARG A 135 -5.98 -9.67 18.53
CA ARG A 135 -7.18 -9.04 17.94
C ARG A 135 -6.90 -8.57 16.51
N PHE A 136 -5.78 -7.89 16.29
CA PHE A 136 -5.38 -7.46 14.94
C PHE A 136 -5.07 -8.63 14.01
N ALA A 137 -4.49 -9.71 14.55
CA ALA A 137 -4.32 -10.93 13.77
C ALA A 137 -5.66 -11.54 13.35
N LEU A 138 -6.64 -11.52 14.26
CA LEU A 138 -7.97 -12.01 13.99
C LEU A 138 -8.68 -11.17 12.91
N ILE A 139 -8.52 -9.84 12.94
CA ILE A 139 -9.01 -8.95 11.88
C ILE A 139 -8.38 -9.31 10.54
N GLY A 140 -7.05 -9.38 10.45
CA GLY A 140 -6.37 -9.76 9.21
C GLY A 140 -6.75 -11.17 8.73
N PHE A 141 -7.02 -12.09 9.65
CA PHE A 141 -7.52 -13.43 9.32
C PHE A 141 -8.94 -13.40 8.73
N TYR A 142 -9.84 -12.59 9.29
CA TYR A 142 -11.21 -12.41 8.79
C TYR A 142 -11.26 -11.70 7.44
N VAL A 143 -10.33 -10.79 7.19
CA VAL A 143 -10.28 -10.00 5.94
C VAL A 143 -9.52 -10.72 4.84
N GLY A 144 -8.44 -11.43 5.16
CA GLY A 144 -7.61 -12.10 4.15
C GLY A 144 -7.93 -13.59 4.04
N VAL A 145 -7.60 -14.37 5.07
CA VAL A 145 -7.56 -15.84 4.97
C VAL A 145 -8.94 -16.46 4.76
N ILE A 146 -9.94 -16.06 5.56
CA ILE A 146 -11.30 -16.63 5.44
C ILE A 146 -11.91 -16.38 4.06
N PRO A 147 -12.04 -15.14 3.56
CA PRO A 147 -12.73 -14.89 2.31
C PRO A 147 -12.01 -15.52 1.12
N VAL A 148 -10.68 -15.50 1.07
CA VAL A 148 -9.93 -16.23 0.03
C VAL A 148 -10.24 -17.73 0.11
N ALA A 149 -10.26 -18.32 1.31
CA ALA A 149 -10.64 -19.71 1.47
C ALA A 149 -12.08 -19.98 1.00
N LEU A 150 -13.03 -19.09 1.31
CA LEU A 150 -14.42 -19.17 0.83
C LEU A 150 -14.49 -19.10 -0.70
N GLY A 151 -13.68 -18.25 -1.34
CA GLY A 151 -13.54 -18.20 -2.79
C GLY A 151 -13.01 -19.50 -3.38
N LEU A 152 -11.98 -20.10 -2.74
CA LEU A 152 -11.43 -21.40 -3.15
C LEU A 152 -12.46 -22.54 -3.04
N LEU A 153 -13.47 -22.44 -2.15
CA LEU A 153 -14.56 -23.42 -2.05
C LEU A 153 -15.45 -23.48 -3.31
N TRP A 154 -15.34 -22.52 -4.23
CA TRP A 154 -16.03 -22.55 -5.52
C TRP A 154 -15.40 -23.56 -6.50
N TYR A 155 -14.20 -24.07 -6.20
CA TYR A 155 -13.48 -25.02 -7.05
C TYR A 155 -14.35 -26.21 -7.53
N PRO A 156 -15.11 -26.96 -6.70
CA PRO A 156 -15.91 -28.09 -7.16
C PRO A 156 -17.03 -27.70 -8.12
N PHE A 157 -17.58 -26.49 -7.98
CA PHE A 157 -18.57 -25.95 -8.90
C PHE A 157 -17.93 -25.58 -10.24
N MET A 158 -16.78 -24.91 -10.19
CA MET A 158 -16.04 -24.49 -11.39
C MET A 158 -15.61 -25.68 -12.27
N ARG A 159 -15.33 -26.83 -11.66
CA ARG A 159 -15.02 -28.08 -12.39
C ARG A 159 -16.16 -28.62 -13.24
N ARG A 160 -17.39 -28.18 -13.00
CA ARG A 160 -18.58 -28.59 -13.76
C ARG A 160 -18.86 -27.66 -14.94
N LEU A 161 -18.14 -26.54 -15.04
CA LEU A 161 -18.30 -25.60 -16.13
C LEU A 161 -17.60 -26.12 -17.39
N GLY A 162 -18.25 -25.95 -18.54
CA GLY A 162 -17.61 -26.21 -19.83
C GLY A 162 -16.61 -25.10 -20.19
N ASP A 163 -15.89 -25.28 -21.31
CA ASP A 163 -14.83 -24.38 -21.76
C ASP A 163 -15.27 -22.91 -21.85
N THR A 164 -16.49 -22.65 -22.33
CA THR A 164 -17.04 -21.29 -22.43
C THR A 164 -17.20 -20.65 -21.05
N GLY A 165 -17.67 -21.40 -20.05
CA GLY A 165 -17.84 -20.91 -18.69
C GLY A 165 -16.50 -20.66 -18.00
N MET A 166 -15.51 -21.53 -18.24
CA MET A 166 -14.16 -21.32 -17.71
C MET A 166 -13.48 -20.10 -18.33
N HIS A 167 -13.65 -19.92 -19.64
CA HIS A 167 -13.15 -18.73 -20.35
C HIS A 167 -13.77 -17.45 -19.79
N PHE A 168 -15.09 -17.47 -19.55
CA PHE A 168 -15.79 -16.35 -18.92
C PHE A 168 -15.24 -16.05 -17.51
N ILE A 169 -15.00 -17.07 -16.68
CA ILE A 169 -14.43 -16.87 -15.34
C ILE A 169 -13.01 -16.31 -15.41
N LEU A 170 -12.15 -16.79 -16.30
CA LEU A 170 -10.80 -16.24 -16.44
C LEU A 170 -10.84 -14.77 -16.88
N ALA A 171 -11.75 -14.42 -17.79
CA ALA A 171 -11.97 -13.05 -18.21
C ALA A 171 -12.55 -12.18 -17.08
N LEU A 172 -13.48 -12.72 -16.30
CA LEU A 172 -14.00 -12.12 -15.07
C LEU A 172 -12.84 -11.79 -14.12
N THR A 173 -11.96 -12.75 -13.84
CA THR A 173 -10.77 -12.54 -13.00
C THR A 173 -9.88 -11.42 -13.50
N ILE A 174 -9.64 -11.30 -14.81
CA ILE A 174 -8.90 -10.15 -15.36
C ILE A 174 -9.62 -8.83 -15.06
N GLY A 175 -10.93 -8.78 -15.24
CA GLY A 175 -11.73 -7.60 -14.91
C GLY A 175 -11.62 -7.20 -13.44
N LEU A 176 -11.72 -8.17 -12.53
CA LEU A 176 -11.54 -7.97 -11.08
C LEU A 176 -10.14 -7.38 -10.79
N LEU A 177 -9.08 -8.02 -11.30
CA LEU A 177 -7.70 -7.62 -11.07
C LEU A 177 -7.36 -6.25 -11.67
N VAL A 178 -7.94 -5.90 -12.83
CA VAL A 178 -7.76 -4.56 -13.44
C VAL A 178 -8.36 -3.50 -12.54
N PHE A 179 -9.55 -3.73 -11.99
CA PHE A 179 -10.14 -2.80 -11.02
C PHE A 179 -9.24 -2.65 -9.79
N LEU A 180 -8.81 -3.77 -9.19
CA LEU A 180 -7.95 -3.76 -8.01
C LEU A 180 -6.63 -3.01 -8.23
N ALA A 181 -6.02 -3.17 -9.42
CA ALA A 181 -4.80 -2.44 -9.76
C ALA A 181 -5.03 -0.91 -9.83
N VAL A 182 -6.19 -0.47 -10.33
CA VAL A 182 -6.54 0.95 -10.43
C VAL A 182 -6.85 1.53 -9.05
N ASP A 183 -7.65 0.82 -8.26
CA ASP A 183 -8.03 1.21 -6.90
C ASP A 183 -6.79 1.36 -6.00
N MET A 184 -5.96 0.32 -5.96
CA MET A 184 -4.70 0.33 -5.22
C MET A 184 -3.72 1.39 -5.72
N PHE A 185 -3.71 1.72 -7.01
CA PHE A 185 -2.91 2.83 -7.52
C PHE A 185 -3.41 4.17 -6.98
N GLY A 186 -4.73 4.37 -6.90
CA GLY A 186 -5.31 5.56 -6.27
C GLY A 186 -4.89 5.68 -4.80
N GLU A 187 -5.05 4.62 -4.02
CA GLU A 187 -4.68 4.57 -2.61
C GLU A 187 -3.17 4.78 -2.38
N ALA A 188 -2.32 4.17 -3.23
CA ALA A 188 -0.88 4.37 -3.17
C ALA A 188 -0.50 5.83 -3.45
N GLN A 189 -1.17 6.49 -4.40
CA GLN A 189 -0.93 7.89 -4.72
C GLN A 189 -1.37 8.81 -3.58
N GLU A 190 -2.49 8.53 -2.92
CA GLU A 190 -2.96 9.30 -1.77
C GLU A 190 -2.00 9.17 -0.59
N THR A 191 -1.60 7.94 -0.26
CA THR A 191 -0.60 7.66 0.78
C THR A 191 0.74 8.32 0.46
N ALA A 192 1.11 8.36 -0.82
CA ALA A 192 2.34 8.97 -1.28
C ALA A 192 2.41 10.48 -1.05
N LEU A 193 1.28 11.17 -0.90
CA LEU A 193 1.23 12.60 -0.59
C LEU A 193 1.67 12.91 0.85
N ALA A 194 1.57 11.92 1.76
CA ALA A 194 2.05 12.06 3.14
C ALA A 194 3.54 11.71 3.30
N VAL A 195 4.20 11.21 2.26
CA VAL A 195 5.65 10.93 2.26
C VAL A 195 6.41 12.26 2.24
N PRO A 196 7.53 12.38 2.98
CA PRO A 196 8.37 13.57 2.89
C PRO A 196 8.75 13.85 1.42
N HIS A 197 8.54 15.09 0.97
CA HIS A 197 8.79 15.61 -0.37
C HIS A 197 10.18 15.25 -0.89
N ALA A 198 11.19 15.17 -0.01
CA ALA A 198 12.55 14.75 -0.37
C ALA A 198 12.62 13.37 -1.05
N PHE A 199 11.61 12.51 -0.85
CA PHE A 199 11.53 11.18 -1.46
C PHE A 199 10.66 11.11 -2.71
N GLU A 200 9.97 12.19 -3.09
CA GLU A 200 9.10 12.23 -4.29
C GLU A 200 8.11 11.06 -4.31
N GLY A 201 7.35 10.88 -3.22
CA GLY A 201 6.43 9.76 -3.01
C GLY A 201 5.59 9.39 -4.25
N PRO A 202 4.87 10.35 -4.88
CA PRO A 202 4.03 10.05 -6.05
C PRO A 202 4.81 9.50 -7.25
N LEU A 203 6.10 9.81 -7.38
CA LEU A 203 6.96 9.25 -8.41
C LEU A 203 7.45 7.84 -8.03
N LEU A 204 7.61 7.54 -6.74
CA LEU A 204 8.00 6.21 -6.27
C LEU A 204 6.98 5.14 -6.63
N VAL A 205 5.68 5.44 -6.57
CA VAL A 205 4.60 4.46 -6.84
C VAL A 205 4.75 3.79 -8.21
N PRO A 206 4.72 4.52 -9.36
CA PRO A 206 4.84 3.89 -10.67
C PRO A 206 6.21 3.23 -10.88
N ILE A 207 7.28 3.78 -10.30
CA ILE A 207 8.63 3.20 -10.41
C ILE A 207 8.71 1.85 -9.72
N VAL A 208 8.29 1.77 -8.45
CA VAL A 208 8.32 0.54 -7.66
C VAL A 208 7.37 -0.50 -8.24
N ALA A 209 6.18 -0.10 -8.69
CA ALA A 209 5.24 -0.99 -9.36
C ALA A 209 5.84 -1.57 -10.66
N LEU A 210 6.45 -0.72 -11.49
CA LEU A 210 7.10 -1.16 -12.73
C LEU A 210 8.27 -2.10 -12.45
N LEU A 211 9.16 -1.76 -11.50
CA LEU A 211 10.31 -2.60 -11.15
C LEU A 211 9.87 -3.95 -10.59
N THR A 212 8.82 -3.96 -9.76
CA THR A 212 8.24 -5.20 -9.23
C THR A 212 7.65 -6.05 -10.35
N PHE A 213 6.85 -5.44 -11.24
CA PHE A 213 6.30 -6.11 -12.42
C PHE A 213 7.41 -6.73 -13.28
N LEU A 214 8.45 -5.97 -13.60
CA LEU A 214 9.58 -6.42 -14.41
C LEU A 214 10.37 -7.54 -13.74
N LEU A 215 10.61 -7.43 -12.43
CA LEU A 215 11.28 -8.46 -11.64
C LEU A 215 10.50 -9.77 -11.68
N LEU A 216 9.20 -9.73 -11.38
CA LEU A 216 8.34 -10.92 -11.38
C LEU A 216 8.20 -11.53 -12.78
N MET A 217 8.07 -10.69 -13.81
CA MET A 217 8.07 -11.12 -15.21
C MET A 217 9.39 -11.78 -15.61
N THR A 218 10.52 -11.26 -15.15
CA THR A 218 11.85 -11.83 -15.41
C THR A 218 12.01 -13.18 -14.73
N ILE A 219 11.54 -13.30 -13.48
CA ILE A 219 11.55 -14.57 -12.73
C ILE A 219 10.63 -15.60 -13.42
N SER A 220 9.44 -15.19 -13.84
CA SER A 220 8.47 -16.05 -14.54
C SER A 220 9.00 -16.54 -15.90
N SER A 221 9.77 -15.70 -16.60
CA SER A 221 10.30 -16.00 -17.95
C SER A 221 11.49 -16.98 -17.97
N ARG A 222 12.10 -17.30 -16.82
CA ARG A 222 13.26 -18.23 -16.73
C ARG A 222 12.92 -19.70 -16.99
N LYS A 223 11.65 -20.05 -17.15
CA LYS A 223 11.19 -21.41 -17.53
C LYS A 223 10.25 -21.37 -18.75
N PRO A 224 10.75 -20.99 -19.94
CA PRO A 224 9.90 -20.81 -21.13
C PRO A 224 9.34 -22.12 -21.69
N ASP A 225 10.07 -23.24 -21.54
CA ASP A 225 9.75 -24.52 -22.19
C ASP A 225 8.78 -25.43 -21.42
N GLN A 226 8.33 -25.03 -20.23
CA GLN A 226 7.30 -25.75 -19.49
C GLN A 226 6.08 -24.85 -19.32
N PRO A 227 4.93 -25.15 -19.96
CA PRO A 227 3.71 -24.44 -19.63
C PRO A 227 3.51 -24.57 -18.11
N PRO A 228 3.29 -23.46 -17.37
CA PRO A 228 3.12 -23.55 -15.94
C PRO A 228 1.99 -24.54 -15.66
N HIS A 229 2.29 -25.57 -14.88
CA HIS A 229 1.26 -26.42 -14.29
C HIS A 229 0.24 -25.51 -13.60
N GLY A 230 -1.04 -25.81 -13.73
CA GLY A 230 -2.13 -24.99 -13.21
C GLY A 230 -1.94 -24.65 -11.74
N LEU A 231 -1.40 -25.59 -10.96
CA LEU A 231 -1.00 -25.36 -9.56
C LEU A 231 0.12 -24.33 -9.40
N GLY A 232 1.18 -24.41 -10.23
CA GLY A 232 2.29 -23.46 -10.17
C GLY A 232 1.85 -22.03 -10.51
N LEU A 233 0.90 -21.90 -11.44
CA LEU A 233 0.26 -20.62 -11.72
C LEU A 233 -0.62 -20.16 -10.55
N ALA A 234 -1.45 -21.03 -9.96
CA ALA A 234 -2.27 -20.68 -8.80
C ALA A 234 -1.42 -20.12 -7.64
N TYR A 235 -0.25 -20.67 -7.37
CA TYR A 235 0.66 -20.14 -6.34
C TYR A 235 1.23 -18.77 -6.69
N ARG A 236 1.48 -18.47 -7.98
CA ARG A 236 1.92 -17.12 -8.41
C ARG A 236 0.81 -16.10 -8.27
N ILE A 237 -0.41 -16.49 -8.67
CA ILE A 237 -1.62 -15.67 -8.47
C ILE A 237 -1.79 -15.40 -6.96
N ALA A 238 -1.75 -16.44 -6.13
CA ALA A 238 -1.88 -16.32 -4.68
C ALA A 238 -0.78 -15.47 -4.04
N LEU A 239 0.46 -15.52 -4.54
CA LEU A 239 1.53 -14.64 -4.08
C LEU A 239 1.27 -13.18 -4.44
N GLY A 240 0.86 -12.90 -5.69
CA GLY A 240 0.56 -11.54 -6.13
C GLY A 240 -0.61 -10.92 -5.36
N ILE A 241 -1.66 -11.71 -5.17
CA ILE A 241 -2.81 -11.35 -4.33
C ILE A 241 -2.40 -11.21 -2.85
N GLY A 242 -1.52 -12.07 -2.34
CA GLY A 242 -0.98 -11.92 -1.00
C GLY A 242 -0.27 -10.58 -0.76
N LEU A 243 0.53 -10.13 -1.74
CA LEU A 243 1.16 -8.82 -1.65
C LEU A 243 0.16 -7.66 -1.72
N HIS A 244 -0.97 -7.84 -2.42
CA HIS A 244 -2.08 -6.88 -2.41
C HIS A 244 -2.76 -6.83 -1.03
N ASN A 245 -3.09 -7.98 -0.47
CA ASN A 245 -3.75 -8.11 0.83
C ASN A 245 -2.89 -7.61 1.99
N LEU A 246 -1.56 -7.56 1.83
CA LEU A 246 -0.66 -6.86 2.76
C LEU A 246 -0.99 -5.36 2.84
N GLY A 247 -1.26 -4.72 1.70
CA GLY A 247 -1.66 -3.31 1.61
C GLY A 247 -3.00 -3.05 2.28
N GLU A 248 -4.00 -3.89 2.02
CA GLU A 248 -5.30 -3.82 2.69
C GLU A 248 -5.20 -3.92 4.20
N GLY A 249 -4.39 -4.88 4.68
CA GLY A 249 -4.11 -5.01 6.10
C GLY A 249 -3.50 -3.74 6.65
N LEU A 250 -2.55 -3.13 5.93
CA LEU A 250 -1.92 -1.88 6.34
C LEU A 250 -2.93 -0.75 6.50
N ALA A 251 -3.82 -0.56 5.52
CA ALA A 251 -4.88 0.45 5.56
C ALA A 251 -5.80 0.26 6.77
N ILE A 252 -6.24 -0.98 7.02
CA ILE A 252 -7.06 -1.30 8.20
C ILE A 252 -6.31 -1.01 9.50
N GLY A 253 -5.04 -1.44 9.60
CA GLY A 253 -4.21 -1.21 10.78
C GLY A 253 -4.04 0.29 11.07
N THR A 254 -3.77 1.08 10.04
CA THR A 254 -3.63 2.54 10.13
C THR A 254 -4.92 3.21 10.55
N ALA A 255 -6.06 2.84 9.96
CA ALA A 255 -7.36 3.38 10.35
C ALA A 255 -7.64 3.17 11.84
N PHE A 256 -7.34 1.98 12.38
CA PHE A 256 -7.47 1.75 13.82
C PHE A 256 -6.44 2.51 14.66
N ALA A 257 -5.22 2.69 14.18
CA ALA A 257 -4.19 3.47 14.88
C ALA A 257 -4.53 4.97 14.95
N LEU A 258 -5.19 5.50 13.93
CA LEU A 258 -5.68 6.88 13.86
C LEU A 258 -7.03 7.10 14.56
N GLY A 259 -7.62 6.03 15.11
CA GLY A 259 -8.92 6.08 15.78
C GLY A 259 -10.12 6.18 14.83
N GLU A 260 -9.91 6.02 13.53
CA GLU A 260 -10.94 6.04 12.49
C GLU A 260 -11.70 4.70 12.43
N VAL A 261 -12.36 4.33 13.53
CA VAL A 261 -13.01 3.02 13.68
C VAL A 261 -14.05 2.76 12.59
N ALA A 262 -14.81 3.79 12.19
CA ALA A 262 -15.80 3.68 11.13
C ALA A 262 -15.14 3.34 9.78
N LEU A 263 -14.03 3.99 9.44
CA LEU A 263 -13.24 3.67 8.26
C LEU A 263 -12.67 2.26 8.36
N GLY A 264 -12.09 1.87 9.50
CA GLY A 264 -11.56 0.53 9.70
C GLY A 264 -12.61 -0.58 9.48
N VAL A 265 -13.83 -0.41 10.02
CA VAL A 265 -14.94 -1.36 9.82
C VAL A 265 -15.40 -1.40 8.36
N PHE A 266 -15.49 -0.23 7.72
CA PHE A 266 -15.82 -0.11 6.31
C PHE A 266 -14.82 -0.87 5.42
N LEU A 267 -13.51 -0.66 5.64
CA LEU A 267 -12.43 -1.35 4.93
C LEU A 267 -12.51 -2.85 5.15
N ILE A 268 -12.73 -3.32 6.39
CA ILE A 268 -12.91 -4.75 6.69
C ILE A 268 -14.04 -5.34 5.85
N LEU A 269 -15.20 -4.70 5.78
CA LEU A 269 -16.35 -5.24 5.04
C LEU A 269 -16.10 -5.26 3.53
N GLY A 270 -15.59 -4.17 2.97
CA GLY A 270 -15.29 -4.08 1.55
C GLY A 270 -14.24 -5.09 1.11
N PHE A 271 -13.13 -5.14 1.84
CA PHE A 271 -12.03 -6.06 1.53
C PHE A 271 -12.42 -7.52 1.74
N THR A 272 -13.21 -7.82 2.78
CA THR A 272 -13.73 -9.19 2.95
C THR A 272 -14.56 -9.63 1.74
N LEU A 273 -15.43 -8.77 1.22
CA LEU A 273 -16.31 -9.12 0.11
C LEU A 273 -15.52 -9.35 -1.18
N HIS A 274 -14.54 -8.51 -1.49
CA HIS A 274 -13.76 -8.71 -2.71
C HIS A 274 -12.78 -9.89 -2.63
N ASN A 275 -12.28 -10.25 -1.43
CA ASN A 275 -11.29 -11.32 -1.25
C ASN A 275 -11.92 -12.71 -1.49
N VAL A 276 -13.25 -12.80 -1.42
CA VAL A 276 -13.98 -13.98 -1.89
C VAL A 276 -13.82 -14.16 -3.39
N THR A 277 -13.87 -13.09 -4.17
CA THR A 277 -13.74 -13.15 -5.63
C THR A 277 -12.31 -13.48 -6.07
N GLU A 278 -11.31 -13.06 -5.29
CA GLU A 278 -9.90 -13.40 -5.50
C GLU A 278 -9.63 -14.90 -5.38
N GLY A 279 -10.24 -15.57 -4.39
CA GLY A 279 -10.13 -17.02 -4.22
C GLY A 279 -10.65 -17.80 -5.44
N VAL A 280 -11.68 -17.28 -6.13
CA VAL A 280 -12.16 -17.85 -7.41
C VAL A 280 -11.10 -17.72 -8.50
N GLY A 281 -10.42 -16.57 -8.57
CA GLY A 281 -9.31 -16.34 -9.49
C GLY A 281 -8.14 -17.30 -9.28
N ILE A 282 -7.78 -17.58 -8.03
CA ILE A 282 -6.74 -18.56 -7.66
C ILE A 282 -7.17 -19.99 -8.03
N ALA A 283 -8.45 -20.33 -7.88
CA ALA A 283 -8.97 -21.65 -8.20
C ALA A 283 -9.03 -21.93 -9.72
N ALA A 284 -9.23 -20.90 -10.55
CA ALA A 284 -9.45 -21.04 -11.99
C ALA A 284 -8.39 -21.88 -12.74
N PRO A 285 -7.07 -21.69 -12.54
CA PRO A 285 -6.07 -22.46 -13.28
C PRO A 285 -5.92 -23.93 -12.81
N ILE A 286 -6.44 -24.30 -11.63
CA ILE A 286 -6.32 -25.68 -11.08
C ILE A 286 -7.55 -26.56 -11.32
N VAL A 287 -8.60 -26.06 -11.96
CA VAL A 287 -9.87 -26.79 -12.18
C VAL A 287 -9.72 -28.11 -12.94
N HIS A 288 -8.74 -28.20 -13.84
CA HIS A 288 -8.45 -29.43 -14.60
C HIS A 288 -7.49 -30.38 -13.87
N GLU A 289 -6.95 -29.96 -12.73
CA GLU A 289 -6.04 -30.74 -11.90
C GLU A 289 -6.80 -31.34 -10.70
N ARG A 290 -6.16 -32.26 -9.97
CA ARG A 290 -6.67 -32.82 -8.70
C ARG A 290 -5.68 -32.54 -7.57
N PRO A 291 -5.44 -31.26 -7.21
CA PRO A 291 -4.50 -30.91 -6.16
C PRO A 291 -4.96 -31.48 -4.81
N ALA A 292 -4.00 -31.86 -3.97
CA ALA A 292 -4.27 -32.26 -2.60
C ALA A 292 -4.89 -31.10 -1.80
N LEU A 293 -5.73 -31.42 -0.80
CA LEU A 293 -6.41 -30.42 0.04
C LEU A 293 -5.43 -29.44 0.72
N SER A 294 -4.22 -29.90 1.04
CA SER A 294 -3.14 -29.08 1.58
C SER A 294 -2.78 -27.89 0.70
N ASN A 295 -2.90 -28.02 -0.63
CA ASN A 295 -2.65 -26.89 -1.53
C ASN A 295 -3.68 -25.79 -1.37
N PHE A 296 -4.95 -26.12 -1.12
CA PHE A 296 -5.97 -25.08 -0.88
C PHE A 296 -5.69 -24.31 0.40
N VAL A 297 -5.22 -25.00 1.45
CA VAL A 297 -4.79 -24.36 2.70
C VAL A 297 -3.61 -23.43 2.43
N TRP A 298 -2.58 -23.90 1.72
CA TRP A 298 -1.41 -23.06 1.43
C TRP A 298 -1.72 -21.89 0.49
N LEU A 299 -2.61 -22.07 -0.49
CA LEU A 299 -3.07 -21.00 -1.36
C LEU A 299 -3.84 -19.94 -0.56
N ALA A 300 -4.74 -20.35 0.34
CA ALA A 300 -5.47 -19.43 1.22
C ALA A 300 -4.54 -18.68 2.17
N LEU A 301 -3.56 -19.36 2.77
CA LEU A 301 -2.59 -18.74 3.68
C LEU A 301 -1.62 -17.82 2.94
N LEU A 302 -1.19 -18.17 1.73
CA LEU A 302 -0.28 -17.35 0.94
C LEU A 302 -0.95 -16.07 0.44
N ALA A 303 -2.21 -16.17 0.01
CA ALA A 303 -2.98 -15.01 -0.47
C ALA A 303 -3.62 -14.19 0.66
N GLY A 304 -4.10 -14.82 1.74
CA GLY A 304 -4.78 -14.10 2.82
C GLY A 304 -3.93 -13.81 4.05
N GLY A 305 -2.89 -14.61 4.31
CA GLY A 305 -2.03 -14.45 5.48
C GLY A 305 -1.28 -13.12 5.56
N PRO A 306 -0.78 -12.55 4.45
CA PRO A 306 -0.13 -11.24 4.49
C PRO A 306 -1.00 -10.09 5.03
N ALA A 307 -2.33 -10.17 4.94
CA ALA A 307 -3.22 -9.18 5.56
C ALA A 307 -2.99 -9.06 7.08
N ILE A 308 -2.71 -10.17 7.76
CA ILE A 308 -2.36 -10.18 9.19
C ILE A 308 -1.12 -9.33 9.46
N LEU A 309 -0.09 -9.51 8.63
CA LEU A 309 1.14 -8.72 8.73
C LEU A 309 0.86 -7.25 8.43
N GLY A 310 0.02 -6.97 7.44
CA GLY A 310 -0.41 -5.63 7.09
C GLY A 310 -1.06 -4.92 8.28
N VAL A 311 -2.05 -5.55 8.92
CA VAL A 311 -2.75 -4.95 10.08
C VAL A 311 -1.78 -4.67 11.22
N TRP A 312 -0.84 -5.57 11.51
CA TRP A 312 0.18 -5.29 12.52
C TRP A 312 1.10 -4.15 12.15
N ILE A 313 1.60 -4.10 10.91
CA ILE A 313 2.50 -3.04 10.46
C ILE A 313 1.76 -1.70 10.50
N GLY A 314 0.53 -1.64 9.99
CA GLY A 314 -0.27 -0.43 9.95
C GLY A 314 -0.66 0.06 11.34
N ALA A 315 -0.91 -0.86 12.27
CA ALA A 315 -1.33 -0.46 13.61
C ALA A 315 -0.17 -0.05 14.53
N PHE A 316 1.03 -0.58 14.34
CA PHE A 316 2.14 -0.39 15.29
C PHE A 316 3.34 0.37 14.73
N VAL A 317 3.60 0.29 13.43
CA VAL A 317 4.85 0.75 12.79
C VAL A 317 4.55 1.51 11.49
N PHE A 318 3.41 2.18 11.41
CA PHE A 318 3.02 2.88 10.19
C PHE A 318 4.04 3.96 9.82
N SER A 319 4.37 3.99 8.53
CA SER A 319 5.18 5.03 7.90
C SER A 319 4.64 5.23 6.49
N PRO A 320 4.30 6.47 6.09
CA PRO A 320 3.79 6.76 4.74
C PRO A 320 4.69 6.23 3.63
N LEU A 321 6.02 6.29 3.82
CA LEU A 321 6.99 5.81 2.84
C LEU A 321 6.88 4.31 2.63
N TRP A 322 6.92 3.53 3.71
CA TRP A 322 6.83 2.07 3.61
C TRP A 322 5.47 1.62 3.11
N ALA A 323 4.40 2.30 3.52
CA ALA A 323 3.06 2.08 3.01
C ALA A 323 3.00 2.24 1.49
N THR A 324 3.49 3.37 0.99
CA THR A 324 3.59 3.68 -0.44
C THR A 324 4.36 2.60 -1.20
N VAL A 325 5.52 2.17 -0.67
CA VAL A 325 6.35 1.15 -1.29
C VAL A 325 5.64 -0.21 -1.34
N PHE A 326 4.99 -0.64 -0.26
CA PHE A 326 4.30 -1.93 -0.23
C PHE A 326 3.07 -1.96 -1.14
N LEU A 327 2.27 -0.89 -1.17
CA LEU A 327 1.15 -0.75 -2.10
C LEU A 327 1.65 -0.82 -3.55
N ALA A 328 2.73 -0.09 -3.87
CA ALA A 328 3.33 -0.11 -5.21
C ALA A 328 3.85 -1.50 -5.62
N ILE A 329 4.46 -2.25 -4.69
CA ILE A 329 4.83 -3.66 -4.91
C ILE A 329 3.59 -4.50 -5.26
N GLY A 330 2.49 -4.33 -4.53
CA GLY A 330 1.20 -4.98 -4.80
C GLY A 330 0.68 -4.72 -6.21
N ILE A 331 0.68 -3.45 -6.65
CA ILE A 331 0.27 -3.05 -8.02
C ILE A 331 1.10 -3.78 -9.08
N GLY A 332 2.43 -3.79 -8.92
CA GLY A 332 3.32 -4.48 -9.84
C GLY A 332 3.08 -5.99 -9.90
N ALA A 333 2.75 -6.60 -8.77
CA ALA A 333 2.41 -8.01 -8.67
C ALA A 333 1.08 -8.35 -9.35
N ILE A 334 0.03 -7.54 -9.13
CA ILE A 334 -1.26 -7.70 -9.82
C ILE A 334 -1.11 -7.55 -11.33
N ALA A 335 -0.37 -6.52 -11.78
CA ALA A 335 -0.10 -6.31 -13.20
C ALA A 335 0.57 -7.55 -13.84
N GLN A 336 1.48 -8.21 -13.13
CA GLN A 336 2.11 -9.43 -13.59
C GLN A 336 1.09 -10.58 -13.71
N VAL A 337 0.21 -10.73 -12.72
CA VAL A 337 -0.83 -11.76 -12.72
C VAL A 337 -1.82 -11.56 -13.87
N ILE A 338 -2.25 -10.32 -14.14
CA ILE A 338 -3.12 -9.99 -15.28
C ILE A 338 -2.51 -10.50 -16.59
N VAL A 339 -1.20 -10.30 -16.79
CA VAL A 339 -0.48 -10.80 -17.97
C VAL A 339 -0.45 -12.34 -18.01
N GLU A 340 -0.24 -13.01 -16.88
CA GLU A 340 -0.25 -14.47 -16.84
C GLU A 340 -1.62 -15.07 -17.13
N VAL A 341 -2.70 -14.54 -16.54
CA VAL A 341 -4.07 -14.97 -16.83
C VAL A 341 -4.45 -14.66 -18.27
N GLY A 342 -4.08 -13.48 -18.78
CA GLY A 342 -4.28 -13.10 -20.18
C GLY A 342 -3.62 -14.06 -21.15
N ARG A 343 -2.41 -14.54 -20.86
CA ARG A 343 -1.73 -15.57 -21.67
C ARG A 343 -2.49 -16.89 -21.70
N ILE A 344 -3.21 -17.27 -20.64
CA ILE A 344 -4.05 -18.48 -20.64
C ILE A 344 -5.22 -18.32 -21.59
N ILE A 345 -5.90 -17.16 -21.54
CA ILE A 345 -7.02 -16.84 -22.42
C ILE A 345 -6.57 -16.88 -23.88
N VAL A 346 -5.45 -16.24 -24.20
CA VAL A 346 -4.87 -16.21 -25.55
C VAL A 346 -4.54 -17.62 -26.04
N ARG A 347 -3.78 -18.41 -25.27
CA ARG A 347 -3.44 -19.80 -25.62
C ARG A 347 -4.67 -20.69 -25.75
N GLY A 348 -5.67 -20.48 -24.90
CA GLY A 348 -6.93 -21.22 -24.95
C GLY A 348 -7.76 -20.87 -26.18
N ALA A 349 -7.70 -19.61 -26.65
CA ALA A 349 -8.34 -19.16 -27.86
C ALA A 349 -7.65 -19.72 -29.12
N GLU A 350 -6.32 -19.70 -29.17
CA GLU A 350 -5.51 -20.31 -30.24
C GLU A 350 -5.82 -21.81 -30.42
N ARG A 351 -5.92 -22.57 -29.31
CA ARG A 351 -6.29 -24.00 -29.35
C ARG A 351 -7.68 -24.28 -29.91
N ARG A 352 -8.58 -23.30 -29.86
CA ARG A 352 -9.97 -23.39 -30.34
C ARG A 352 -10.16 -22.74 -31.71
N ASP A 353 -9.09 -22.22 -32.32
CA ASP A 353 -9.12 -21.43 -33.55
C ASP A 353 -10.12 -20.27 -33.48
N LYS A 354 -10.11 -19.57 -32.33
CA LYS A 354 -10.99 -18.42 -32.03
C LYS A 354 -10.19 -17.18 -31.65
N PRO A 355 -10.73 -15.97 -31.86
CA PRO A 355 -10.13 -14.75 -31.34
C PRO A 355 -10.06 -14.76 -29.80
N ALA A 356 -8.97 -14.23 -29.22
CA ALA A 356 -8.83 -14.09 -27.77
C ALA A 356 -9.79 -13.04 -27.17
N LEU A 357 -10.13 -12.01 -27.96
CA LEU A 357 -11.15 -11.02 -27.65
C LEU A 357 -12.45 -11.41 -28.36
N ASP A 358 -13.33 -12.10 -27.64
CA ASP A 358 -14.68 -12.40 -28.07
C ASP A 358 -15.71 -11.81 -27.07
N TRP A 359 -17.00 -12.02 -27.33
CA TRP A 359 -18.07 -11.55 -26.44
C TRP A 359 -18.01 -12.17 -25.04
N SER A 360 -17.44 -13.37 -24.88
CA SER A 360 -17.25 -13.99 -23.57
C SER A 360 -16.14 -13.30 -22.80
N THR A 361 -15.00 -13.01 -23.46
CA THR A 361 -13.90 -12.23 -22.88
C THR A 361 -14.37 -10.85 -22.45
N MET A 362 -15.05 -10.13 -23.35
CA MET A 362 -15.53 -8.78 -23.05
C MET A 362 -16.60 -8.80 -21.96
N GLY A 363 -17.56 -9.72 -22.03
CA GLY A 363 -18.59 -9.88 -21.01
C GLY A 363 -18.01 -10.22 -19.65
N GLY A 364 -17.01 -11.11 -19.59
CA GLY A 364 -16.30 -11.46 -18.36
C GLY A 364 -15.56 -10.27 -17.76
N ILE A 365 -14.68 -9.62 -18.53
CA ILE A 365 -13.90 -8.45 -18.04
C ILE A 365 -14.84 -7.36 -17.53
N THR A 366 -15.85 -6.99 -18.32
CA THR A 366 -16.82 -5.94 -17.93
C THR A 366 -17.59 -6.35 -16.68
N ALA A 367 -18.04 -7.61 -16.57
CA ALA A 367 -18.72 -8.10 -15.37
C ALA A 367 -17.81 -8.06 -14.14
N GLY A 368 -16.52 -8.37 -14.28
CA GLY A 368 -15.54 -8.31 -13.19
C GLY A 368 -15.40 -6.88 -12.68
N ILE A 369 -15.14 -5.94 -13.59
CA ILE A 369 -15.05 -4.51 -13.25
C ILE A 369 -16.35 -4.02 -12.61
N ALA A 370 -17.51 -4.39 -13.17
CA ALA A 370 -18.81 -3.97 -12.66
C ALA A 370 -19.11 -4.53 -11.27
N ILE A 371 -18.75 -5.79 -10.99
CA ILE A 371 -18.91 -6.41 -9.66
C ILE A 371 -18.04 -5.68 -8.64
N MET A 372 -16.78 -5.40 -8.96
CA MET A 372 -15.90 -4.67 -8.06
C MET A 372 -16.37 -3.24 -7.83
N TYR A 373 -16.74 -2.53 -8.90
CA TYR A 373 -17.24 -1.17 -8.78
C TYR A 373 -18.55 -1.11 -7.99
N ALA A 374 -19.48 -2.05 -8.23
CA ALA A 374 -20.71 -2.15 -7.43
C ALA A 374 -20.42 -2.49 -5.97
N THR A 375 -19.43 -3.35 -5.71
CA THR A 375 -18.97 -3.66 -4.35
C THR A 375 -18.43 -2.41 -3.67
N ALA A 376 -17.55 -1.66 -4.34
CA ALA A 376 -17.03 -0.38 -3.85
C ALA A 376 -18.16 0.62 -3.55
N LEU A 377 -19.19 0.73 -4.42
CA LEU A 377 -20.35 1.59 -4.20
C LEU A 377 -21.21 1.16 -3.01
N VAL A 378 -21.45 -0.14 -2.83
CA VAL A 378 -22.24 -0.67 -1.70
C VAL A 378 -21.50 -0.45 -0.39
N VAL A 379 -20.17 -0.58 -0.41
CA VAL A 379 -19.34 -0.33 0.76
C VAL A 379 -19.39 1.17 1.06
N ALA A 380 -19.23 2.05 0.05
CA ALA A 380 -19.29 3.51 0.14
C ALA A 380 -20.63 4.14 0.62
N ALA A 381 -21.73 3.39 0.62
CA ALA A 381 -23.09 3.88 0.91
C ALA A 381 -23.54 3.56 2.33
#